data_AF-A0A940N0P1-F1
#
_entry.id   AF-A0A940N0P1-F1
#
_cell.length_a   1.000
_cell.length_b   1.000
_cell.length_c   1.000
_cell.angle_alpha   90.00
_cell.angle_beta   90.00
_cell.angle_gamma   90.00
#
_symmetry.space_group_name_H-M   'P 1'
#
loop_
_entity.id
_entity.type
_entity.pdbx_description
1 polymer ?
#
loop_
_entity_poly.entity_id
_entity_poly.type
_entity_poly.pdbx_seq_one_letter_code
_entity_poly.pdbx_strand_id
1 'polypeptide(L)'
;MEDTARTKRAPRGRTSTSRNAATLEQDAAGQAAAKRARAPKTTKAADTAEPRPYHHGNLREVLVRCGKQQLSEVGLAELSLRRIASSVGVSQVAPKHHFGNKEGLLAAIAASGFRDLTEFRFARLRPSMSAEQRLRSLLSNYVAFATLHPTLFHLMFSPQFRSTQVHAELDDAASQCYHTLVRAASDYLAAQGKADEANAFSIARVAWMCMHGVATLTVDYRINPLGAPKVTSEQLASQTLDVIFAGIRGLNGIQP
;
A
#
# COMPACT_ATOMS: atom_id res chain seq x y z
N MET A 1 -40.92 1.06 -48.86
CA MET A 1 -40.86 2.34 -48.15
C MET A 1 -39.52 2.36 -47.43
N GLU A 2 -38.43 2.60 -48.16
CA GLU A 2 -37.96 3.93 -48.62
C GLU A 2 -37.56 4.81 -47.42
N ASP A 3 -36.44 5.53 -47.43
CA ASP A 3 -35.30 5.61 -48.34
C ASP A 3 -34.28 6.58 -47.67
N THR A 4 -32.99 6.40 -47.99
CA THR A 4 -31.90 7.40 -48.15
C THR A 4 -31.66 8.52 -47.11
N ALA A 5 -30.50 9.16 -46.95
CA ALA A 5 -29.26 9.33 -47.73
C ALA A 5 -28.20 9.95 -46.76
N ARG A 6 -26.90 9.63 -46.77
CA ARG A 6 -25.86 9.86 -47.78
C ARG A 6 -24.98 11.12 -47.51
N THR A 7 -23.77 10.86 -46.98
CA THR A 7 -22.42 11.23 -47.51
C THR A 7 -21.94 12.70 -47.63
N LYS A 8 -20.68 12.93 -47.21
CA LYS A 8 -19.56 13.67 -47.91
C LYS A 8 -18.33 13.67 -47.00
N ARG A 9 -17.24 12.91 -47.22
CA ARG A 9 -16.10 12.98 -48.17
C ARG A 9 -15.21 14.24 -48.03
N ALA A 10 -13.93 14.01 -47.67
CA ALA A 10 -12.80 14.95 -47.56
C ALA A 10 -12.33 15.52 -48.91
N PRO A 11 -11.36 16.48 -48.94
CA PRO A 11 -10.00 16.05 -49.29
C PRO A 11 -8.80 16.85 -48.67
N ARG A 12 -7.63 16.30 -49.00
CA ARG A 12 -6.21 16.59 -48.69
C ARG A 12 -5.70 18.02 -48.99
N GLY A 13 -4.64 18.41 -48.28
CA GLY A 13 -3.65 19.42 -48.70
C GLY A 13 -2.22 18.97 -48.34
N ARG A 14 -1.29 19.12 -49.28
CA ARG A 14 0.08 18.57 -49.33
C ARG A 14 1.09 19.74 -49.37
N THR A 15 2.24 19.56 -48.72
CA THR A 15 3.62 19.99 -49.10
C THR A 15 3.91 21.37 -49.72
N SER A 16 5.00 22.02 -49.25
CA SER A 16 6.09 22.67 -50.02
C SER A 16 6.62 23.91 -49.27
N THR A 17 7.81 23.90 -48.68
CA THR A 17 9.12 24.25 -49.29
C THR A 17 9.24 25.71 -49.75
N SER A 18 10.07 26.47 -49.04
CA SER A 18 10.93 27.57 -49.56
C SER A 18 12.15 27.64 -48.62
N ARG A 19 13.39 27.32 -49.01
CA ARG A 19 14.33 28.11 -49.86
C ARG A 19 14.45 29.56 -49.34
N ASN A 20 15.60 30.16 -49.06
CA ASN A 20 16.95 29.98 -49.58
C ASN A 20 17.98 30.84 -48.79
N ALA A 21 19.25 30.42 -48.86
CA ALA A 21 20.49 31.20 -49.03
C ALA A 21 20.98 32.14 -47.89
N ALA A 22 22.16 32.00 -47.29
CA ALA A 22 23.56 31.88 -47.79
C ALA A 22 24.19 33.22 -48.21
N THR A 23 25.51 33.31 -47.95
CA THR A 23 26.54 34.36 -48.25
C THR A 23 26.81 35.31 -47.06
N LEU A 24 27.87 35.14 -46.26
CA LEU A 24 29.34 35.29 -46.48
C LEU A 24 29.80 36.73 -46.74
N GLU A 25 30.67 37.22 -45.85
CA GLU A 25 31.90 38.02 -46.04
C GLU A 25 32.11 38.87 -44.76
N GLN A 26 33.02 38.51 -43.86
CA GLN A 26 34.50 38.59 -43.86
C GLN A 26 35.09 39.95 -43.44
N ASP A 27 36.10 39.79 -42.59
CA ASP A 27 37.28 40.63 -42.35
C ASP A 27 37.20 41.82 -41.37
N ALA A 28 37.89 41.64 -40.23
CA ALA A 28 39.21 42.25 -40.08
C ALA A 28 40.01 41.63 -38.92
N ALA A 29 41.24 41.24 -39.24
CA ALA A 29 42.24 40.66 -38.36
C ALA A 29 42.89 41.70 -37.43
N GLY A 30 43.41 41.23 -36.29
CA GLY A 30 44.32 41.96 -35.42
C GLY A 30 45.08 41.00 -34.51
N GLN A 31 46.25 40.56 -34.96
CA GLN A 31 47.15 39.60 -34.34
C GLN A 31 47.85 40.16 -33.09
N ALA A 32 48.15 39.30 -32.11
CA ALA A 32 49.44 39.32 -31.41
C ALA A 32 49.74 37.95 -30.78
N ALA A 33 51.02 37.56 -30.88
CA ALA A 33 51.50 36.20 -30.85
C ALA A 33 52.08 35.72 -29.50
N ALA A 34 52.07 34.39 -29.37
CA ALA A 34 53.12 33.52 -28.83
C ALA A 34 53.53 33.60 -27.34
N LYS A 35 53.23 32.51 -26.62
CA LYS A 35 54.27 31.72 -25.92
C LYS A 35 53.86 30.25 -25.77
N ARG A 36 54.68 29.35 -26.32
CA ARG A 36 54.62 27.89 -26.16
C ARG A 36 55.12 27.48 -24.78
N ALA A 37 54.44 26.53 -24.13
CA ALA A 37 55.06 25.57 -23.22
C ALA A 37 54.21 24.28 -23.07
N ARG A 38 54.61 23.25 -23.82
CA ARG A 38 54.70 21.80 -23.52
C ARG A 38 53.70 21.16 -22.52
N ALA A 39 52.95 20.17 -23.01
CA ALA A 39 52.17 19.21 -22.22
C ALA A 39 53.05 18.12 -21.54
N PRO A 40 52.51 17.48 -20.49
CA PRO A 40 52.66 16.04 -20.32
C PRO A 40 51.31 15.32 -20.17
N LYS A 41 51.22 14.11 -20.75
CA LYS A 41 50.10 13.15 -20.65
C LYS A 41 50.17 12.40 -19.32
N THR A 42 49.05 12.29 -18.59
CA THR A 42 48.80 11.18 -17.62
C THR A 42 47.29 10.93 -17.42
N THR A 43 46.88 9.71 -17.79
CA THR A 43 46.04 8.74 -17.06
C THR A 43 44.59 9.07 -16.61
N LYS A 44 43.68 8.31 -17.24
CA LYS A 44 42.37 7.76 -16.82
C LYS A 44 42.00 7.83 -15.32
N ALA A 45 40.79 8.32 -15.03
CA ALA A 45 39.94 7.77 -13.98
C ALA A 45 38.47 7.92 -14.41
N ALA A 46 37.83 6.78 -14.66
CA ALA A 46 36.38 6.68 -14.79
C ALA A 46 35.79 6.81 -13.38
N ASP A 47 34.79 7.67 -13.26
CA ASP A 47 34.05 7.92 -12.03
C ASP A 47 33.18 6.69 -11.70
N THR A 48 33.75 5.72 -10.98
CA THR A 48 32.98 4.64 -10.36
C THR A 48 32.31 5.19 -9.12
N ALA A 49 31.04 5.57 -9.25
CA ALA A 49 30.18 5.83 -8.11
C ALA A 49 30.15 4.58 -7.21
N GLU A 50 30.75 4.68 -6.02
CA GLU A 50 30.75 3.60 -5.05
C GLU A 50 29.30 3.28 -4.58
N PRO A 51 28.93 1.99 -4.50
CA PRO A 51 27.65 1.59 -3.92
C PRO A 51 27.66 1.91 -2.42
N ARG A 52 26.68 2.70 -1.98
CA ARG A 52 26.53 3.11 -0.57
C ARG A 52 26.55 1.91 0.37
N PRO A 53 27.12 2.06 1.58
CA PRO A 53 27.41 0.94 2.47
C PRO A 53 26.14 0.20 2.87
N TYR A 54 26.21 -1.11 2.73
CA TYR A 54 25.17 -2.05 3.13
C TYR A 54 24.99 -1.99 4.64
N HIS A 55 23.85 -1.50 5.12
CA HIS A 55 23.51 -1.58 6.55
C HIS A 55 23.14 -3.03 6.90
N HIS A 56 24.13 -3.86 7.20
CA HIS A 56 23.97 -5.26 7.59
C HIS A 56 23.04 -5.47 8.82
N GLY A 57 22.81 -4.42 9.63
CA GLY A 57 21.84 -4.46 10.74
C GLY A 57 20.36 -4.39 10.32
N ASN A 58 20.04 -3.94 9.10
CA ASN A 58 18.66 -3.78 8.62
C ASN A 58 18.25 -4.82 7.56
N LEU A 59 19.12 -5.79 7.23
CA LEU A 59 18.87 -6.70 6.09
C LEU A 59 17.51 -7.40 6.17
N ARG A 60 17.10 -7.85 7.37
CA ARG A 60 15.78 -8.46 7.57
C ARG A 60 14.63 -7.54 7.16
N GLU A 61 14.65 -6.29 7.60
CA GLU A 61 13.64 -5.28 7.27
C GLU A 61 13.67 -4.90 5.78
N VAL A 62 14.86 -4.77 5.19
CA VAL A 62 15.02 -4.57 3.74
C VAL A 62 14.39 -5.72 2.95
N LEU A 63 14.61 -6.97 3.36
CA LEU A 63 14.04 -8.16 2.72
C LEU A 63 12.51 -8.17 2.86
N VAL A 64 11.96 -7.83 4.02
CA VAL A 64 10.50 -7.72 4.24
C VAL A 64 9.90 -6.61 3.36
N ARG A 65 10.50 -5.42 3.34
CA ARG A 65 10.05 -4.29 2.51
C ARG A 65 10.08 -4.65 1.02
N CYS A 66 11.17 -5.27 0.55
CA CYS A 66 11.28 -5.74 -0.82
C CYS A 66 10.26 -6.84 -1.13
N GLY A 67 10.00 -7.74 -0.18
CA GLY A 67 8.97 -8.77 -0.29
C GLY A 67 7.56 -8.19 -0.43
N LYS A 68 7.22 -7.14 0.34
CA LYS A 68 5.96 -6.39 0.21
C LYS A 68 5.81 -5.75 -1.17
N GLN A 69 6.88 -5.11 -1.66
CA GLN A 69 6.87 -4.51 -2.99
C GLN A 69 6.63 -5.57 -4.08
N GLN A 70 7.38 -6.67 -4.07
CA GLN A 70 7.18 -7.75 -5.03
C GLN A 70 5.78 -8.40 -4.91
N LEU A 71 5.26 -8.55 -3.70
CA LEU A 71 3.91 -9.06 -3.47
C LEU A 71 2.84 -8.17 -4.13
N SER A 72 3.05 -6.85 -4.16
CA SER A 72 2.15 -5.92 -4.84
C SER A 72 2.28 -5.94 -6.37
N GLU A 73 3.48 -6.22 -6.89
CA GLU A 73 3.76 -6.19 -8.33
C GLU A 73 3.40 -7.50 -9.05
N VAL A 74 3.71 -8.64 -8.45
CA VAL A 74 3.58 -9.96 -9.11
C VAL A 74 2.70 -10.96 -8.36
N GLY A 75 2.20 -10.60 -7.18
CA GLY A 75 1.36 -11.47 -6.37
C GLY A 75 2.11 -12.59 -5.64
N LEU A 76 1.35 -13.39 -4.88
CA LEU A 76 1.90 -14.38 -3.95
C LEU A 76 2.56 -15.59 -4.64
N ALA A 77 2.03 -16.01 -5.80
CA ALA A 77 2.50 -17.18 -6.54
C ALA A 77 3.96 -17.01 -6.99
N GLU A 78 4.29 -15.82 -7.48
CA GLU A 78 5.60 -15.47 -8.04
C GLU A 78 6.64 -15.04 -6.98
N LEU A 79 6.24 -14.95 -5.71
CA LEU A 79 7.12 -14.57 -4.62
C LEU A 79 8.06 -15.73 -4.24
N SER A 80 9.37 -15.47 -4.18
CA SER A 80 10.35 -16.45 -3.70
C SER A 80 11.49 -15.79 -2.93
N LEU A 81 12.07 -16.52 -1.97
CA LEU A 81 13.28 -16.10 -1.26
C LEU A 81 14.40 -15.71 -2.24
N ARG A 82 14.48 -16.44 -3.36
CA ARG A 82 15.51 -16.22 -4.37
C ARG A 82 15.39 -14.90 -5.07
N ARG A 83 14.18 -14.59 -5.53
CA ARG A 83 13.89 -13.34 -6.23
C ARG A 83 14.13 -12.14 -5.32
N ILE A 84 13.75 -12.25 -4.04
CA ILE A 84 13.94 -11.17 -3.05
C ILE A 84 15.41 -10.99 -2.68
N ALA A 85 16.18 -12.07 -2.49
CA ALA A 85 17.63 -11.97 -2.28
C ALA A 85 18.31 -11.28 -3.46
N SER A 86 18.00 -11.70 -4.69
CA SER A 86 18.58 -11.14 -5.91
C SER A 86 18.27 -9.66 -6.08
N SER A 87 17.04 -9.21 -5.79
CA SER A 87 16.66 -7.79 -5.92
C SER A 87 17.31 -6.90 -4.88
N VAL A 88 17.72 -7.46 -3.74
CA VAL A 88 18.40 -6.75 -2.66
C VAL A 88 19.93 -6.84 -2.80
N GLY A 89 20.45 -7.71 -3.67
CA GLY A 89 21.89 -7.88 -3.91
C GLY A 89 22.60 -8.77 -2.88
N VAL A 90 21.86 -9.63 -2.17
CA VAL A 90 22.42 -10.59 -1.20
C VAL A 90 22.48 -12.00 -1.74
N SER A 91 23.30 -12.83 -1.09
CA SER A 91 23.30 -14.27 -1.32
C SER A 91 21.95 -14.90 -0.96
N GLN A 92 21.68 -16.03 -1.60
CA GLN A 92 20.49 -16.85 -1.39
C GLN A 92 20.39 -17.44 0.02
N VAL A 93 21.51 -17.50 0.73
CA VAL A 93 21.60 -18.01 2.11
C VAL A 93 21.06 -16.98 3.10
N ALA A 94 21.18 -15.69 2.81
CA ALA A 94 20.81 -14.64 3.77
C ALA A 94 19.31 -14.66 4.16
N PRO A 95 18.33 -14.75 3.23
CA PRO A 95 16.93 -14.88 3.62
C PRO A 95 16.64 -16.18 4.38
N LYS A 96 17.29 -17.29 4.02
CA LYS A 96 17.13 -18.56 4.75
C LYS A 96 17.60 -18.44 6.19
N HIS A 97 18.69 -17.71 6.45
CA HIS A 97 19.17 -17.47 7.80
C HIS A 97 18.17 -16.63 8.64
N HIS A 98 17.53 -15.62 8.03
CA HIS A 98 16.60 -14.76 8.75
C HIS A 98 15.18 -15.32 8.91
N PHE A 99 14.72 -16.13 7.96
CA PHE A 99 13.32 -16.55 7.87
C PHE A 99 13.13 -18.07 7.86
N GLY A 100 14.22 -18.86 7.79
CA GLY A 100 14.19 -20.31 7.62
C GLY A 100 13.75 -20.74 6.22
N ASN A 101 12.50 -20.48 5.89
CA ASN A 101 11.85 -20.92 4.66
C ASN A 101 10.94 -19.83 4.05
N LYS A 102 10.25 -20.15 2.95
CA LYS A 102 9.33 -19.21 2.27
C LYS A 102 8.17 -18.80 3.19
N GLU A 103 7.66 -19.73 3.99
CA GLU A 103 6.56 -19.47 4.93
C GLU A 103 6.96 -18.46 6.01
N GLY A 104 8.15 -18.59 6.62
CA GLY A 104 8.64 -17.64 7.62
C GLY A 104 8.86 -16.23 7.05
N LEU A 105 9.26 -16.10 5.78
CA LEU A 105 9.32 -14.81 5.11
C LEU A 105 7.92 -14.23 4.90
N LEU A 106 6.97 -15.05 4.46
CA LEU A 106 5.59 -14.63 4.26
C LEU A 106 4.93 -14.21 5.58
N ALA A 107 5.23 -14.92 6.68
CA ALA A 107 4.77 -14.56 8.02
C ALA A 107 5.36 -13.21 8.47
N ALA A 108 6.65 -12.96 8.22
CA ALA A 108 7.28 -11.67 8.51
C ALA A 108 6.69 -10.51 7.67
N ILE A 109 6.36 -10.76 6.40
CA ILE A 109 5.65 -9.81 5.54
C ILE A 109 4.24 -9.53 6.08
N ALA A 110 3.50 -10.56 6.47
CA ALA A 110 2.18 -10.42 7.07
C ALA A 110 2.24 -9.64 8.40
N ALA A 111 3.24 -9.91 9.25
CA ALA A 111 3.46 -9.18 10.50
C ALA A 111 3.71 -7.69 10.23
N SER A 112 4.53 -7.37 9.22
CA SER A 112 4.69 -5.98 8.76
C SER A 112 3.38 -5.38 8.25
N GLY A 113 2.52 -6.16 7.57
CA GLY A 113 1.21 -5.68 7.12
C GLY A 113 0.27 -5.30 8.26
N PHE A 114 0.29 -6.02 9.39
CA PHE A 114 -0.48 -5.64 10.58
C PHE A 114 0.04 -4.35 11.24
N ARG A 115 1.36 -4.13 11.21
CA ARG A 115 1.97 -2.86 11.65
C ARG A 115 1.57 -1.70 10.75
N ASP A 116 1.68 -1.88 9.43
CA ASP A 116 1.23 -0.89 8.44
C ASP A 116 -0.25 -0.55 8.62
N LEU A 117 -1.11 -1.56 8.82
CA LEU A 117 -2.54 -1.36 9.04
C LEU A 117 -2.79 -0.53 10.30
N THR A 118 -2.04 -0.80 11.37
CA THR A 118 -2.14 -0.03 12.61
C THR A 118 -1.79 1.44 12.34
N GLU A 119 -0.63 1.71 11.75
CA GLU A 119 -0.21 3.08 11.41
C GLU A 119 -1.22 3.78 10.48
N PHE A 120 -1.68 3.09 9.44
CA PHE A 120 -2.64 3.59 8.46
C PHE A 120 -3.97 4.00 9.08
N ARG A 121 -4.46 3.25 10.07
CA ARG A 121 -5.69 3.54 10.80
C ARG A 121 -5.55 4.81 11.64
N PHE A 122 -4.43 4.99 12.32
CA PHE A 122 -4.18 6.13 13.22
C PHE A 122 -3.81 7.41 12.49
N ALA A 123 -3.10 7.34 11.37
CA ALA A 123 -2.65 8.51 10.61
C ALA A 123 -3.78 9.43 10.11
N ARG A 124 -5.03 8.93 10.08
CA ARG A 124 -6.22 9.69 9.65
C ARG A 124 -7.12 10.16 10.79
N LEU A 125 -6.74 9.90 12.04
CA LEU A 125 -7.48 10.41 13.20
C LEU A 125 -7.11 11.87 13.47
N ARG A 126 -8.08 12.64 13.97
CA ARG A 126 -7.86 14.03 14.43
C ARG A 126 -8.02 14.11 15.95
N PRO A 127 -7.22 14.93 16.65
CA PRO A 127 -7.33 15.08 18.11
C PRO A 127 -8.74 15.44 18.59
N SER A 128 -9.46 16.27 17.83
CA SER A 128 -10.81 16.75 18.15
C SER A 128 -11.93 15.72 17.94
N MET A 129 -11.64 14.53 17.41
CA MET A 129 -12.67 13.50 17.22
C MET A 129 -13.17 12.95 18.56
N SER A 130 -14.50 12.79 18.67
CA SER A 130 -15.13 12.04 19.76
C SER A 130 -14.71 10.57 19.75
N ALA A 131 -14.90 9.87 20.87
CA ALA A 131 -14.58 8.43 20.96
C ALA A 131 -15.33 7.61 19.90
N GLU A 132 -16.61 7.93 19.64
CA GLU A 132 -17.38 7.32 18.55
C GLU A 132 -16.75 7.60 17.18
N GLN A 133 -16.43 8.86 16.88
CA GLN A 133 -15.83 9.23 15.60
C GLN A 133 -14.48 8.53 15.38
N ARG A 134 -13.68 8.36 16.43
CA ARG A 134 -12.42 7.62 16.38
C ARG A 134 -12.67 6.14 16.07
N LEU A 135 -13.56 5.48 16.79
CA LEU A 135 -13.89 4.07 16.57
C LEU A 135 -14.42 3.82 15.15
N ARG A 136 -15.35 4.66 14.67
CA ARG A 136 -15.85 4.64 13.28
C ARG A 136 -14.73 4.80 12.26
N SER A 137 -13.81 5.73 12.50
CA SER A 137 -12.70 6.01 11.59
C SER A 137 -11.72 4.85 11.53
N LEU A 138 -11.36 4.23 12.66
CA LEU A 138 -10.49 3.04 12.68
C LEU A 138 -11.09 1.88 11.87
N LEU A 139 -12.40 1.66 11.98
CA LEU A 139 -13.13 0.63 11.26
C LEU A 139 -13.28 0.95 9.76
N SER A 140 -13.53 2.20 9.38
CA SER A 140 -13.59 2.61 7.97
C SER A 140 -12.22 2.53 7.30
N ASN A 141 -11.16 2.97 8.00
CA ASN A 141 -9.78 2.91 7.52
C ASN A 141 -9.30 1.47 7.31
N TYR A 142 -9.89 0.50 8.01
CA TYR A 142 -9.61 -0.91 7.77
C TYR A 142 -10.03 -1.37 6.35
N VAL A 143 -11.22 -0.97 5.89
CA VAL A 143 -11.69 -1.27 4.53
C VAL A 143 -10.87 -0.53 3.47
N ALA A 144 -10.53 0.74 3.75
CA ALA A 144 -9.66 1.51 2.87
C ALA A 144 -8.26 0.88 2.73
N PHE A 145 -7.68 0.38 3.82
CA PHE A 145 -6.40 -0.33 3.78
C PHE A 145 -6.48 -1.59 2.92
N ALA A 146 -7.53 -2.40 3.12
CA ALA A 146 -7.75 -3.61 2.34
C ALA A 146 -7.85 -3.32 0.84
N THR A 147 -8.53 -2.24 0.49
CA THR A 147 -8.73 -1.81 -0.91
C THR A 147 -7.43 -1.29 -1.54
N LEU A 148 -6.59 -0.57 -0.79
CA LEU A 148 -5.30 -0.05 -1.29
C LEU A 148 -4.21 -1.13 -1.35
N HIS A 149 -4.29 -2.15 -0.49
CA HIS A 149 -3.27 -3.19 -0.35
C HIS A 149 -3.87 -4.61 -0.42
N PRO A 150 -4.58 -4.97 -1.51
CA PRO A 150 -5.39 -6.19 -1.57
C PRO A 150 -4.56 -7.47 -1.43
N THR A 151 -3.39 -7.55 -2.08
CA THR A 151 -2.52 -8.74 -2.01
C THR A 151 -1.88 -8.91 -0.63
N LEU A 152 -1.49 -7.82 0.03
CA LEU A 152 -0.98 -7.83 1.40
C LEU A 152 -2.09 -8.20 2.39
N PHE A 153 -3.28 -7.63 2.22
CA PHE A 153 -4.46 -7.96 3.03
C PHE A 153 -4.80 -9.44 2.96
N HIS A 154 -4.85 -10.02 1.76
CA HIS A 154 -5.05 -11.47 1.59
C HIS A 154 -3.97 -12.31 2.27
N LEU A 155 -2.70 -11.88 2.22
CA LEU A 155 -1.62 -12.59 2.89
C LEU A 155 -1.79 -12.54 4.42
N MET A 156 -2.13 -11.38 4.99
CA MET A 156 -2.32 -11.20 6.44
C MET A 156 -3.39 -12.13 7.03
N PHE A 157 -4.45 -12.41 6.26
CA PHE A 157 -5.55 -13.28 6.67
C PHE A 157 -5.51 -14.66 5.98
N SER A 158 -4.36 -15.05 5.43
CA SER A 158 -4.25 -16.29 4.66
C SER A 158 -4.48 -17.53 5.55
N PRO A 159 -5.26 -18.53 5.06
CA PRO A 159 -5.47 -19.80 5.76
C PRO A 159 -4.21 -20.52 6.21
N GLN A 160 -3.09 -20.30 5.51
CA GLN A 160 -1.80 -20.92 5.81
C GLN A 160 -1.25 -20.54 7.20
N PHE A 161 -1.72 -19.45 7.80
CA PHE A 161 -1.30 -18.99 9.13
C PHE A 161 -2.31 -19.31 10.25
N ARG A 162 -3.32 -20.14 9.99
CA ARG A 162 -4.39 -20.45 10.97
C ARG A 162 -3.90 -21.17 12.23
N SER A 163 -2.73 -21.82 12.17
CA SER A 163 -2.11 -22.42 13.36
C SER A 163 -1.43 -21.32 14.18
N THR A 164 -2.14 -20.83 15.19
CA THR A 164 -1.57 -19.91 16.19
C THR A 164 -0.34 -20.53 16.85
N GLN A 165 0.67 -19.72 17.18
CA GLN A 165 1.92 -20.07 17.87
C GLN A 165 3.05 -20.66 17.01
N VAL A 166 2.90 -20.76 15.69
CA VAL A 166 4.04 -21.12 14.81
C VAL A 166 4.89 -19.89 14.49
N HIS A 167 4.24 -18.73 14.32
CA HIS A 167 4.87 -17.49 13.86
C HIS A 167 4.66 -16.38 14.89
N ALA A 168 5.41 -16.42 16.00
CA ALA A 168 5.22 -15.51 17.14
C ALA A 168 5.17 -14.02 16.76
N GLU A 169 6.04 -13.54 15.85
CA GLU A 169 5.99 -12.14 15.41
C GLU A 169 4.69 -11.78 14.69
N LEU A 170 4.14 -12.70 13.90
CA LEU A 170 2.87 -12.50 13.21
C LEU A 170 1.72 -12.46 14.22
N ASP A 171 1.70 -13.40 15.15
CA ASP A 171 0.68 -13.47 16.21
C ASP A 171 0.71 -12.20 17.08
N ASP A 172 1.90 -11.75 17.48
CA ASP A 172 2.09 -10.53 18.26
C ASP A 172 1.62 -9.29 17.49
N ALA A 173 2.01 -9.15 16.22
CA ALA A 173 1.61 -8.01 15.40
C ALA A 173 0.09 -7.97 15.16
N ALA A 174 -0.52 -9.13 14.87
CA ALA A 174 -1.96 -9.25 14.69
C ALA A 174 -2.73 -8.94 15.98
N SER A 175 -2.26 -9.48 17.11
CA SER A 175 -2.83 -9.23 18.44
C SER A 175 -2.77 -7.76 18.82
N GLN A 176 -1.59 -7.12 18.67
CA GLN A 176 -1.42 -5.68 18.94
C GLN A 176 -2.35 -4.83 18.06
N CYS A 177 -2.41 -5.13 16.75
CA CYS A 177 -3.31 -4.46 15.83
C CYS A 177 -4.78 -4.61 16.25
N TYR A 178 -5.22 -5.80 16.68
CA TYR A 178 -6.57 -6.03 17.18
C TYR A 178 -6.85 -5.27 18.49
N HIS A 179 -5.91 -5.28 19.44
CA HIS A 179 -6.05 -4.57 20.70
C HIS A 179 -6.21 -3.05 20.54
N THR A 180 -5.71 -2.46 19.46
CA THR A 180 -6.01 -1.05 19.16
C THR A 180 -7.50 -0.78 18.96
N LEU A 181 -8.24 -1.73 18.37
CA LEU A 181 -9.68 -1.65 18.20
C LEU A 181 -10.43 -1.87 19.53
N VAL A 182 -9.95 -2.81 20.35
CA VAL A 182 -10.50 -3.04 21.71
C VAL A 182 -10.35 -1.78 22.58
N ARG A 183 -9.20 -1.11 22.54
CA ARG A 183 -8.98 0.16 23.25
C ARG A 183 -9.96 1.23 22.80
N ALA A 184 -10.15 1.40 21.49
CA ALA A 184 -11.11 2.39 20.97
C ALA A 184 -12.57 2.07 21.34
N ALA A 185 -12.94 0.78 21.40
CA ALA A 185 -14.25 0.36 21.90
C ALA A 185 -14.42 0.64 23.40
N SER A 186 -13.37 0.43 24.19
CA SER A 186 -13.33 0.78 25.61
C SER A 186 -13.49 2.29 25.82
N ASP A 187 -12.74 3.11 25.09
CA ASP A 187 -12.84 4.57 25.14
C ASP A 187 -14.25 5.06 24.78
N TYR A 188 -14.88 4.42 23.77
CA TYR A 188 -16.26 4.70 23.40
C TYR A 188 -17.23 4.38 24.54
N LEU A 189 -17.14 3.20 25.16
CA LEU A 189 -18.00 2.84 26.29
C LEU A 189 -17.79 3.74 27.52
N ALA A 190 -16.53 4.07 27.83
CA ALA A 190 -16.18 4.97 28.93
C ALA A 190 -16.77 6.36 28.72
N ALA A 191 -16.73 6.91 27.49
CA ALA A 191 -17.35 8.18 27.15
C ALA A 191 -18.87 8.19 27.33
N GLN A 192 -19.51 7.01 27.40
CA GLN A 192 -20.94 6.84 27.64
C GLN A 192 -21.26 6.50 29.11
N GLY A 193 -20.26 6.53 30.01
CA GLY A 193 -20.41 6.13 31.42
C GLY A 193 -20.62 4.64 31.63
N LYS A 194 -20.23 3.79 30.67
CA LYS A 194 -20.49 2.34 30.64
C LYS A 194 -19.22 1.52 30.43
N ALA A 195 -18.10 1.96 31.02
CA ALA A 195 -16.84 1.26 30.92
C ALA A 195 -17.00 -0.20 31.39
N ASP A 196 -16.83 -1.13 30.46
CA ASP A 196 -16.94 -2.57 30.68
C ASP A 196 -16.02 -3.29 29.68
N GLU A 197 -15.04 -4.02 30.20
CA GLU A 197 -14.01 -4.65 29.39
C GLU A 197 -14.56 -5.77 28.51
N ALA A 198 -15.46 -6.60 29.05
CA ALA A 198 -16.06 -7.71 28.31
C ALA A 198 -16.92 -7.20 27.13
N ASN A 199 -17.64 -6.10 27.34
CA ASN A 199 -18.40 -5.41 26.31
C ASN A 199 -17.47 -4.75 25.29
N ALA A 200 -16.35 -4.14 25.70
CA ALA A 200 -15.36 -3.59 24.76
C ALA A 200 -14.80 -4.68 23.83
N PHE A 201 -14.45 -5.85 24.36
CA PHE A 201 -14.04 -7.00 23.55
C PHE A 201 -15.15 -7.48 22.60
N SER A 202 -16.39 -7.55 23.10
CA SER A 202 -17.54 -7.99 22.30
C SER A 202 -17.85 -7.03 21.14
N ILE A 203 -17.83 -5.73 21.42
CA ILE A 203 -18.00 -4.67 20.41
C ILE A 203 -16.88 -4.74 19.37
N ALA A 204 -15.62 -4.80 19.81
CA ALA A 204 -14.49 -4.88 18.90
C ALA A 204 -14.55 -6.12 18.01
N ARG A 205 -14.95 -7.27 18.56
CA ARG A 205 -15.10 -8.54 17.82
C ARG A 205 -16.17 -8.44 16.75
N VAL A 206 -17.38 -8.03 17.13
CA VAL A 206 -18.50 -7.91 16.19
C VAL A 206 -18.20 -6.88 15.11
N ALA A 207 -17.70 -5.70 15.50
CA ALA A 207 -17.36 -4.65 14.55
C ALA A 207 -16.25 -5.09 13.58
N TRP A 208 -15.21 -5.77 14.07
CA TRP A 208 -14.17 -6.33 13.22
C TRP A 208 -14.74 -7.38 12.27
N MET A 209 -15.57 -8.32 12.73
CA MET A 209 -16.16 -9.36 11.87
C MET A 209 -16.99 -8.77 10.73
N CYS A 210 -17.86 -7.81 11.03
CA CYS A 210 -18.68 -7.14 10.01
C CYS A 210 -17.81 -6.39 8.99
N MET A 211 -16.83 -5.60 9.47
CA MET A 211 -15.96 -4.83 8.59
C MET A 211 -14.95 -5.69 7.84
N HIS A 212 -14.57 -6.85 8.38
CA HIS A 212 -13.81 -7.89 7.68
C HIS A 212 -14.62 -8.51 6.55
N GLY A 213 -15.90 -8.79 6.77
CA GLY A 213 -16.82 -9.19 5.70
C GLY A 213 -16.86 -8.16 4.56
N VAL A 214 -17.04 -6.88 4.89
CA VAL A 214 -17.03 -5.79 3.91
C VAL A 214 -15.69 -5.70 3.17
N ALA A 215 -14.57 -5.73 3.89
CA ALA A 215 -13.23 -5.64 3.31
C ALA A 215 -12.94 -6.80 2.36
N THR A 216 -13.18 -8.04 2.79
CA THR A 216 -12.95 -9.24 1.97
C THR A 216 -13.83 -9.23 0.72
N LEU A 217 -15.13 -8.93 0.85
CA LEU A 217 -16.02 -8.84 -0.30
C LEU A 217 -15.64 -7.69 -1.25
N THR A 218 -15.09 -6.59 -0.73
CA THR A 218 -14.58 -5.47 -1.53
C THR A 218 -13.38 -5.90 -2.36
N VAL A 219 -12.38 -6.51 -1.70
CA VAL A 219 -11.14 -6.97 -2.35
C VAL A 219 -11.43 -8.05 -3.39
N ASP A 220 -12.41 -8.91 -3.14
CA ASP A 220 -12.84 -9.96 -4.07
C ASP A 220 -13.79 -9.47 -5.19
N TYR A 221 -14.11 -8.17 -5.23
CA TYR A 221 -15.06 -7.55 -6.18
C TYR A 221 -16.49 -8.14 -6.11
N ARG A 222 -16.93 -8.53 -4.91
CA ARG A 222 -18.21 -9.22 -4.63
C ARG A 222 -19.24 -8.37 -3.89
N ILE A 223 -18.99 -7.08 -3.66
CA ILE A 223 -19.91 -6.20 -2.93
C ILE A 223 -21.24 -5.92 -3.66
N ASN A 224 -21.34 -6.24 -4.95
CA ASN A 224 -22.53 -6.04 -5.77
C ASN A 224 -23.04 -7.39 -6.31
N PRO A 225 -23.78 -8.19 -5.51
CA PRO A 225 -24.34 -9.44 -5.97
C PRO A 225 -25.37 -9.22 -7.09
N LEU A 226 -25.61 -10.27 -7.90
CA LEU A 226 -26.53 -10.19 -9.04
C LEU A 226 -27.92 -9.71 -8.59
N GLY A 227 -28.41 -8.65 -9.25
CA GLY A 227 -29.73 -8.06 -8.97
C GLY A 227 -29.75 -7.02 -7.84
N ALA A 228 -28.66 -6.82 -7.10
CA ALA A 228 -28.58 -5.77 -6.09
C ALA A 228 -28.20 -4.41 -6.70
N PRO A 229 -28.69 -3.29 -6.12
CA PRO A 229 -28.19 -1.96 -6.46
C PRO A 229 -26.68 -1.84 -6.25
N LYS A 230 -26.01 -1.08 -7.12
CA LYS A 230 -24.57 -0.84 -6.98
C LYS A 230 -24.28 0.01 -5.75
N VAL A 231 -23.33 -0.42 -4.93
CA VAL A 231 -22.76 0.32 -3.81
C VAL A 231 -21.24 0.41 -3.95
N THR A 232 -20.69 1.52 -3.47
CA THR A 232 -19.24 1.66 -3.24
C THR A 232 -18.84 1.00 -1.93
N SER A 233 -17.56 0.64 -1.81
CA SER A 233 -16.97 0.14 -0.56
C SER A 233 -17.18 1.09 0.62
N GLU A 234 -17.09 2.40 0.36
CA GLU A 234 -17.26 3.47 1.32
C GLU A 234 -18.71 3.55 1.80
N GLN A 235 -19.68 3.46 0.89
CA GLN A 235 -21.10 3.45 1.24
C GLN A 235 -21.45 2.20 2.06
N LEU A 236 -21.01 1.01 1.63
CA LEU A 236 -21.27 -0.24 2.35
C LEU A 236 -20.63 -0.24 3.74
N ALA A 237 -19.39 0.27 3.86
CA ALA A 237 -18.73 0.48 5.15
C ALA A 237 -19.53 1.43 6.05
N SER A 238 -19.98 2.57 5.53
CA SER A 238 -20.78 3.54 6.29
C SER A 238 -22.09 2.92 6.80
N GLN A 239 -22.84 2.25 5.92
CA GLN A 239 -24.10 1.59 6.28
C GLN A 239 -23.88 0.49 7.34
N THR A 240 -22.82 -0.30 7.18
CA THR A 240 -22.45 -1.34 8.15
C THR A 240 -22.15 -0.73 9.51
N LEU A 241 -21.44 0.40 9.55
CA LEU A 241 -21.18 1.14 10.79
C LEU A 241 -22.45 1.72 11.40
N ASP A 242 -23.38 2.26 10.61
CA ASP A 242 -24.66 2.75 11.12
C ASP A 242 -25.42 1.62 11.85
N VAL A 243 -25.47 0.42 11.26
CA VAL A 243 -26.09 -0.77 11.86
C VAL A 243 -25.37 -1.19 13.15
N ILE A 244 -24.04 -1.29 13.13
CA ILE A 244 -23.24 -1.67 14.30
C ILE A 244 -23.51 -0.71 15.47
N PHE A 245 -23.42 0.60 15.23
CA PHE A 245 -23.59 1.60 16.29
C PHE A 245 -25.03 1.68 16.80
N ALA A 246 -26.03 1.52 15.91
CA ALA A 246 -27.42 1.39 16.35
C ALA A 246 -27.62 0.15 17.27
N GLY A 247 -27.03 -0.99 16.91
CA GLY A 247 -27.08 -2.21 17.72
C GLY A 247 -26.38 -2.05 19.08
N ILE A 248 -25.19 -1.44 19.09
CA ILE A 248 -24.45 -1.16 20.34
C ILE A 248 -25.27 -0.24 21.25
N ARG A 249 -25.91 0.80 20.69
CA ARG A 249 -26.75 1.72 21.47
C ARG A 249 -27.98 1.01 22.05
N GLY A 250 -28.65 0.19 21.25
CA GLY A 250 -29.82 -0.58 21.69
C GLY A 250 -29.50 -1.56 22.82
N LEU A 251 -28.42 -2.34 22.68
CA LEU A 251 -28.01 -3.33 23.68
C LEU A 251 -27.54 -2.70 25.00
N ASN A 252 -26.89 -1.54 24.91
CA ASN A 252 -26.36 -0.87 26.09
C ASN A 252 -27.31 0.18 26.66
N GLY A 253 -28.45 0.48 26.03
CA GLY A 253 -29.32 1.59 26.42
C GLY A 253 -28.64 2.97 26.33
N ILE A 254 -27.75 3.16 25.35
CA ILE A 254 -27.12 4.45 25.07
C ILE A 254 -28.11 5.26 24.22
N GLN A 255 -28.61 6.39 24.72
CA GLN A 255 -29.49 7.29 23.97
C GLN A 255 -28.67 8.10 22.94
N PRO A 256 -29.24 8.46 21.77
CA PRO A 256 -28.54 9.18 20.70
C PRO A 256 -28.10 10.59 21.09
#